data_AF-A0A8H7SIR3-F1
#
_entry.id   AF-A0A8H7SIR3-F1
#
_cell.length_a   1.000
_cell.length_b   1.000
_cell.length_c   1.000
_cell.angle_alpha   90.00
_cell.angle_beta   90.00
_cell.angle_gamma   90.00
#
_symmetry.space_group_name_H-M   'P 1'
#
loop_
_entity.id
_entity.type
_entity.pdbx_description
1 polymer ?
#
loop_
_entity_poly.entity_id
_entity_poly.type
_entity_poly.pdbx_seq_one_letter_code
_entity_poly.pdbx_strand_id
1 'polypeptide(L)'
;MPYIHNDNFKSIFSGMDMAEIKTYFRCMFTALNELSKADERKRLEEQDARLEARSHGDMFTQICRNAAINRIPSKSSISVLTTLSNKENRAANAASNPTAAPVEESRPMGFVRNDVRRPIQASRAGTRGFRAPEVLFKVTKQTCAVDVWSTGVILTCFMTGRYSFFILNEDFDAIMELAQRTLHTNIHLPAAKIPWKKLVEHLNKENIVNWDPNDFRQALDLLEKALDLNKGTRITAEQAL
;
A
#
# COMPACT_ATOMS: atom_id res chain seq x y z
N MET A 1 10.18 2.71 25.12
CA MET A 1 11.02 1.79 24.35
C MET A 1 12.43 1.82 24.93
N PRO A 2 13.16 0.70 24.97
CA PRO A 2 14.58 0.70 25.35
C PRO A 2 15.39 1.54 24.35
N TYR A 3 16.42 2.23 24.84
CA TYR A 3 17.34 2.97 23.99
C TYR A 3 18.23 2.00 23.21
N ILE A 4 18.28 2.16 21.89
CA ILE A 4 19.17 1.42 21.00
C ILE A 4 20.09 2.45 20.36
N HIS A 5 21.40 2.25 20.50
CA HIS A 5 22.39 3.10 19.83
C HIS A 5 22.30 2.86 18.32
N ASN A 6 22.23 3.94 17.53
CA ASN A 6 22.14 3.87 16.08
C ASN A 6 23.10 4.88 15.45
N ASP A 7 23.87 4.45 14.47
CA ASP A 7 24.72 5.33 13.68
C ASP A 7 23.90 6.07 12.61
N ASN A 8 24.42 7.19 12.13
CA ASN A 8 23.77 7.95 11.06
C ASN A 8 23.81 7.15 9.76
N PHE A 9 22.66 6.88 9.13
CA PHE A 9 22.60 6.11 7.89
C PHE A 9 23.62 6.56 6.83
N LYS A 10 23.85 7.88 6.67
CA LYS A 10 24.81 8.39 5.69
C LYS A 10 26.26 7.97 5.97
N SER A 11 26.65 7.81 7.25
CA SER A 11 28.00 7.35 7.59
C SER A 11 28.16 5.85 7.34
N ILE A 12 27.12 5.06 7.63
CA ILE A 12 27.14 3.61 7.41
C ILE A 12 27.10 3.29 5.89
N PHE A 13 26.32 4.06 5.14
CA PHE A 13 26.10 3.90 3.70
C PHE A 13 27.41 3.89 2.87
N SER A 14 28.37 4.74 3.21
CA SER A 14 29.61 4.90 2.44
C SER A 14 30.69 3.86 2.78
N GLY A 15 30.57 3.16 3.91
CA GLY A 15 31.60 2.26 4.43
C GLY A 15 31.24 0.78 4.38
N MET A 16 29.97 0.42 4.10
CA MET A 16 29.54 -0.97 4.20
C MET A 16 30.07 -1.86 3.07
N ASP A 17 30.54 -3.04 3.46
CA ASP A 17 30.86 -4.11 2.52
C ASP A 17 29.60 -4.90 2.09
N MET A 18 29.75 -5.79 1.09
CA MET A 18 28.62 -6.59 0.61
C MET A 18 28.08 -7.56 1.68
N ALA A 19 28.90 -8.03 2.62
CA ALA A 19 28.46 -8.93 3.68
C ALA A 19 27.60 -8.20 4.74
N GLU A 20 27.98 -6.98 5.09
CA GLU A 20 27.25 -6.06 5.95
C GLU A 20 25.93 -5.65 5.30
N ILE A 21 25.94 -5.31 4.00
CA ILE A 21 24.72 -5.04 3.23
C ILE A 21 23.77 -6.23 3.29
N LYS A 22 24.24 -7.46 3.02
CA LYS A 22 23.41 -8.67 3.13
C LYS A 22 22.82 -8.85 4.53
N THR A 23 23.61 -8.61 5.57
CA THR A 23 23.16 -8.74 6.96
C THR A 23 22.10 -7.68 7.29
N TYR A 24 22.32 -6.43 6.88
CA TYR A 24 21.37 -5.34 7.02
C TYR A 24 20.01 -5.67 6.38
N PHE A 25 20.01 -6.15 5.14
CA PHE A 25 18.77 -6.52 4.44
C PHE A 25 18.10 -7.75 5.05
N ARG A 26 18.86 -8.76 5.51
CA ARG A 26 18.28 -9.90 6.24
C ARG A 26 17.55 -9.46 7.49
N CYS A 27 18.14 -8.59 8.30
CA CYS A 27 17.49 -8.04 9.49
C CYS A 27 16.23 -7.24 9.11
N MET A 28 16.31 -6.41 8.07
CA MET A 28 15.18 -5.61 7.59
C MET A 28 14.02 -6.49 7.09
N PHE A 29 14.28 -7.48 6.23
CA PHE A 29 13.25 -8.39 5.74
C PHE A 29 12.69 -9.30 6.85
N THR A 30 13.50 -9.70 7.83
CA THR A 30 13.03 -10.45 9.01
C THR A 30 12.01 -9.62 9.79
N ALA A 31 12.33 -8.35 10.07
CA ALA A 31 11.40 -7.44 10.76
C ALA A 31 10.11 -7.21 9.96
N LEU A 32 10.21 -7.04 8.63
CA LEU A 32 9.06 -6.87 7.76
C LEU A 32 8.17 -8.12 7.69
N ASN A 33 8.78 -9.31 7.70
CA ASN A 33 8.03 -10.56 7.72
C ASN A 33 7.18 -10.68 8.99
N GLU A 34 7.77 -10.38 10.15
CA GLU A 34 7.03 -10.40 11.42
C GLU A 34 5.94 -9.34 11.49
N LEU A 35 6.18 -8.15 10.93
CA LEU A 35 5.16 -7.11 10.82
C LEU A 35 4.02 -7.52 9.90
N SER A 36 4.32 -8.15 8.77
CA SER A 36 3.31 -8.66 7.82
C SER A 36 2.41 -9.71 8.48
N LYS A 37 2.99 -10.66 9.22
CA LYS A 37 2.22 -11.65 9.98
C LYS A 37 1.36 -10.99 11.06
N ALA A 38 1.87 -9.97 11.74
CA ALA A 38 1.11 -9.25 12.76
C ALA A 38 -0.08 -8.47 12.17
N ASP A 39 0.12 -7.84 11.01
CA ASP A 39 -0.92 -7.12 10.28
C ASP A 39 -2.01 -8.08 9.76
N GLU A 40 -1.63 -9.26 9.29
CA GLU A 40 -2.58 -10.33 8.93
C GLU A 40 -3.39 -10.81 10.14
N ARG A 41 -2.74 -11.11 11.27
CA ARG A 41 -3.44 -11.50 12.52
C ARG A 41 -4.47 -10.45 12.95
N LYS A 42 -4.08 -9.17 12.96
CA LYS A 42 -5.00 -8.08 13.32
C LYS A 42 -6.18 -7.98 12.37
N ARG A 43 -5.97 -8.19 11.05
CA ARG A 43 -7.07 -8.21 10.07
C ARG A 43 -8.05 -9.35 10.32
N LEU A 44 -7.55 -10.53 10.70
CA LEU A 44 -8.40 -11.68 11.04
C LEU A 44 -9.20 -11.40 12.32
N GLU A 45 -8.56 -10.89 13.37
CA GLU A 45 -9.24 -10.50 14.61
C GLU A 45 -10.34 -9.45 14.37
N GLU A 46 -10.07 -8.45 13.52
CA GLU A 46 -11.09 -7.45 13.13
C GLU A 46 -12.22 -8.04 12.28
N GLN A 47 -11.96 -9.09 11.49
CA GLN A 47 -12.99 -9.78 10.71
C GLN A 47 -13.87 -10.65 11.62
N ASP A 48 -13.26 -11.40 12.53
CA ASP A 48 -13.97 -12.22 13.50
C ASP A 48 -14.86 -11.35 14.40
N ALA A 49 -14.34 -10.24 14.93
CA ALA A 49 -15.13 -9.28 15.70
C ALA A 49 -16.30 -8.68 14.89
N ARG A 50 -16.13 -8.46 13.57
CA ARG A 50 -17.22 -8.01 12.68
C ARG A 50 -18.26 -9.09 12.46
N LEU A 51 -17.86 -10.35 12.32
CA LEU A 51 -18.76 -11.50 12.16
C LEU A 51 -19.55 -11.74 13.45
N GLU A 52 -18.90 -11.66 14.61
CA GLU A 52 -19.56 -11.73 15.91
C GLU A 52 -20.57 -10.59 16.12
N ALA A 53 -20.18 -9.35 15.81
CA ALA A 53 -21.08 -8.21 15.89
C ALA A 53 -22.29 -8.36 14.94
N ARG A 54 -22.08 -8.95 13.76
CA ARG A 54 -23.16 -9.25 12.82
C ARG A 54 -24.07 -10.37 13.34
N SER A 55 -23.51 -11.43 13.90
CA SER A 55 -24.26 -12.53 14.54
C SER A 55 -25.10 -12.05 15.72
N HIS A 56 -24.52 -11.22 16.60
CA HIS A 56 -25.23 -10.58 17.71
C HIS A 56 -26.32 -9.62 17.21
N GLY A 57 -26.05 -8.86 16.14
CA GLY A 57 -27.04 -8.00 15.50
C GLY A 57 -28.20 -8.79 14.87
N ASP A 58 -27.91 -9.90 14.20
CA ASP A 58 -28.91 -10.78 13.60
C ASP A 58 -29.72 -11.50 14.69
N MET A 59 -29.08 -11.98 15.76
CA MET A 59 -29.74 -12.56 16.93
C MET A 59 -30.68 -11.55 17.60
N PHE A 60 -30.22 -10.32 17.83
CA PHE A 60 -31.05 -9.26 18.40
C PHE A 60 -32.23 -8.93 17.49
N THR A 61 -32.01 -8.84 16.18
CA THR A 61 -33.06 -8.61 15.17
C THR A 61 -34.07 -9.76 15.14
N GLN A 62 -33.61 -11.00 15.29
CA GLN A 62 -34.45 -12.20 15.31
C GLN A 62 -35.27 -12.31 16.60
N ILE A 63 -34.69 -11.97 17.76
CA ILE A 63 -35.42 -11.85 19.04
C ILE A 63 -36.47 -10.74 18.93
N CYS A 64 -36.12 -9.57 18.39
CA CYS A 64 -37.08 -8.47 18.20
C CYS A 64 -38.23 -8.86 17.24
N ARG A 65 -37.95 -9.57 16.14
CA ARG A 65 -39.01 -10.11 15.26
C ARG A 65 -39.91 -11.11 15.97
N ASN A 66 -39.33 -12.08 16.69
CA ASN A 66 -40.11 -13.10 17.40
C ASN A 66 -40.94 -12.50 18.54
N ALA A 67 -40.41 -11.49 19.24
CA ALA A 67 -41.14 -10.73 20.25
C ALA A 67 -42.28 -9.89 19.64
N ALA A 68 -42.11 -9.36 18.43
CA ALA A 68 -43.17 -8.66 17.69
C ALA A 68 -44.27 -9.62 17.19
N ILE A 69 -43.91 -10.83 16.75
CA ILE A 69 -44.86 -11.86 16.29
C ILE A 69 -45.66 -12.43 17.47
N ASN A 70 -45.04 -12.62 18.64
CA ASN A 70 -45.71 -13.14 19.84
C ASN A 70 -46.49 -12.06 20.63
N ARG A 71 -46.41 -10.79 20.24
CA ARG A 71 -47.28 -9.71 20.73
C ARG A 71 -48.33 -9.35 19.69
N ILE A 72 -49.30 -10.24 19.49
CA ILE A 72 -50.63 -9.84 19.05
C ILE A 72 -51.51 -9.71 20.29
N PRO A 73 -51.69 -8.50 20.88
CA PRO A 73 -52.83 -8.28 21.74
C PRO A 73 -54.01 -7.80 20.89
N SER A 74 -55.15 -8.41 21.18
CA SER A 74 -56.48 -7.92 20.85
C SER A 74 -56.62 -6.40 21.07
N LYS A 75 -57.35 -5.77 20.15
CA LYS A 75 -57.83 -4.39 20.09
C LYS A 75 -57.89 -3.66 21.44
N SER A 76 -57.06 -2.64 21.64
CA SER A 76 -57.43 -1.25 22.03
C SER A 76 -56.20 -0.49 22.56
N SER A 77 -56.01 0.71 22.01
CA SER A 77 -55.26 1.89 22.46
C SER A 77 -54.20 1.76 23.57
N ILE A 78 -52.94 2.10 23.26
CA ILE A 78 -52.24 3.32 23.76
C ILE A 78 -50.77 3.29 23.29
N SER A 79 -50.36 4.44 22.74
CA SER A 79 -49.02 4.90 22.41
C SER A 79 -48.03 4.82 23.57
N VAL A 80 -46.77 4.41 23.31
CA VAL A 80 -45.50 5.02 23.76
C VAL A 80 -44.34 4.04 23.52
N LEU A 81 -43.57 4.28 22.46
CA LEU A 81 -42.09 4.30 22.41
C LEU A 81 -41.62 4.46 20.96
N THR A 82 -41.94 5.63 20.41
CA THR A 82 -41.30 6.17 19.22
C THR A 82 -40.01 6.85 19.67
N THR A 83 -38.87 6.14 19.71
CA THR A 83 -37.54 6.79 19.85
C THR A 83 -36.35 5.89 19.44
N LEU A 84 -36.49 5.06 18.40
CA LEU A 84 -35.32 4.52 17.67
C LEU A 84 -35.50 4.51 16.13
N SER A 85 -36.41 5.33 15.58
CA SER A 85 -36.63 5.43 14.12
C SER A 85 -35.72 6.46 13.41
N ASN A 86 -34.77 7.10 14.10
CA ASN A 86 -33.83 8.06 13.47
C ASN A 86 -32.48 7.47 13.01
N LYS A 87 -32.38 6.15 12.82
CA LYS A 87 -31.19 5.53 12.18
C LYS A 87 -31.45 4.95 10.78
N GLU A 88 -32.70 4.77 10.35
CA GLU A 88 -33.00 4.17 9.04
C GLU A 88 -32.78 5.15 7.87
N ASN A 89 -32.87 6.46 8.09
CA ASN A 89 -32.60 7.47 7.04
C ASN A 89 -31.09 7.70 6.76
N ARG A 90 -30.18 7.03 7.48
CA ARG A 90 -28.74 7.06 7.16
C ARG A 90 -28.28 5.87 6.33
N ALA A 91 -29.06 4.78 6.30
CA ALA A 91 -28.79 3.59 5.51
C ALA A 91 -29.25 3.72 4.04
N ALA A 92 -30.30 4.51 3.77
CA ALA A 92 -30.79 4.75 2.41
C ALA A 92 -29.82 5.55 1.51
N ASN A 93 -28.83 6.25 2.08
CA ASN A 93 -27.80 6.96 1.32
C ASN A 93 -26.48 6.17 1.15
N ALA A 94 -26.40 4.94 1.68
CA ALA A 94 -25.23 4.08 1.56
C ALA A 94 -25.32 3.07 0.39
N ALA A 95 -26.47 2.98 -0.28
CA ALA A 95 -26.71 2.10 -1.43
C ALA A 95 -26.56 2.81 -2.79
N SER A 96 -25.84 3.95 -2.85
CA SER A 96 -25.27 4.39 -4.12
C SER A 96 -24.02 3.55 -4.36
N ASN A 97 -24.19 2.36 -4.93
CA ASN A 97 -23.15 1.80 -5.77
C ASN A 97 -22.72 2.93 -6.71
N PRO A 98 -21.45 3.36 -6.77
CA PRO A 98 -20.98 4.03 -7.96
C PRO A 98 -20.93 2.92 -9.01
N THR A 99 -22.08 2.59 -9.59
CA THR A 99 -22.12 1.91 -10.87
C THR A 99 -21.22 2.78 -11.75
N ALA A 100 -20.10 2.21 -12.19
CA ALA A 100 -19.22 2.87 -13.12
C ALA A 100 -20.13 3.40 -14.23
N ALA A 101 -20.20 4.74 -14.34
CA ALA A 101 -21.00 5.37 -15.37
C ALA A 101 -20.63 4.68 -16.70
N PRO A 102 -21.62 4.35 -17.55
CA PRO A 102 -21.32 3.86 -18.88
C PRO A 102 -20.26 4.78 -19.49
N VAL A 103 -19.28 4.21 -20.17
CA VAL A 103 -18.26 4.98 -20.90
C VAL A 103 -19.00 5.65 -22.06
N GLU A 104 -19.72 6.73 -21.78
CA GLU A 104 -20.29 7.61 -22.79
C GLU A 104 -19.12 8.40 -23.40
N GLU A 105 -18.92 8.21 -24.69
CA GLU A 105 -17.91 8.82 -25.55
C GLU A 105 -18.02 10.36 -25.68
N SER A 106 -18.82 11.02 -24.84
CA SER A 106 -19.20 12.43 -24.98
C SER A 106 -19.00 13.25 -23.70
N ARG A 107 -17.94 12.98 -22.92
CA ARG A 107 -17.57 13.94 -21.86
C ARG A 107 -17.13 15.27 -22.52
N PRO A 108 -17.74 16.40 -22.17
CA PRO A 108 -17.35 17.69 -22.73
C PRO A 108 -15.88 17.96 -22.39
N MET A 109 -15.12 18.37 -23.41
CA MET A 109 -13.69 18.69 -23.31
C MET A 109 -13.53 19.88 -22.35
N GLY A 110 -13.07 19.63 -21.12
CA GLY A 110 -12.88 20.67 -20.10
C GLY A 110 -12.88 20.13 -18.67
N PHE A 111 -12.46 20.97 -17.72
CA PHE A 111 -12.49 20.65 -16.29
C PHE A 111 -13.88 20.89 -15.69
N VAL A 112 -14.39 19.93 -14.90
CA VAL A 112 -15.68 20.06 -14.21
C VAL A 112 -15.51 21.06 -13.06
N ARG A 113 -16.01 22.30 -13.24
CA ARG A 113 -15.85 23.37 -12.24
C ARG A 113 -16.44 23.04 -10.87
N ASN A 114 -17.51 22.23 -10.82
CA ASN A 114 -18.17 21.80 -9.59
C ASN A 114 -18.19 20.27 -9.52
N ASP A 115 -17.03 19.65 -9.29
CA ASP A 115 -16.97 18.21 -9.06
C ASP A 115 -17.54 17.86 -7.67
N VAL A 116 -18.68 17.17 -7.66
CA VAL A 116 -19.37 16.71 -6.45
C VAL A 116 -18.85 15.37 -5.92
N ARG A 117 -17.90 14.73 -6.63
CA ARG A 117 -17.32 13.47 -6.19
C ARG A 117 -16.53 13.68 -4.91
N ARG A 118 -16.72 12.78 -3.94
CA ARG A 118 -15.96 12.82 -2.70
C ARG A 118 -14.47 12.56 -3.00
N PRO A 119 -13.54 13.34 -2.42
CA PRO A 119 -12.12 13.07 -2.59
C PRO A 119 -11.77 11.71 -1.99
N ILE A 120 -10.99 10.91 -2.72
CA ILE A 120 -10.50 9.61 -2.24
C ILE A 120 -9.61 9.85 -1.01
N GLN A 121 -10.03 9.29 0.13
CA GLN A 121 -9.27 9.30 1.37
C GLN A 121 -8.48 7.98 1.47
N ALA A 122 -7.19 8.04 1.15
CA ALA A 122 -6.26 6.92 1.32
C ALA A 122 -5.07 7.38 2.17
N SER A 123 -4.48 6.45 2.93
CA SER A 123 -3.29 6.74 3.71
C SER A 123 -2.15 7.20 2.79
N ARG A 124 -1.48 8.30 3.15
CA ARG A 124 -0.33 8.86 2.42
C ARG A 124 0.87 9.05 3.36
N ALA A 125 0.91 8.26 4.43
CA ALA A 125 2.03 8.26 5.36
C ALA A 125 3.31 7.77 4.67
N GLY A 126 4.47 8.27 5.12
CA GLY A 126 5.79 7.89 4.61
C GLY A 126 6.57 9.03 3.95
N THR A 127 7.88 8.83 3.84
CA THR A 127 8.84 9.81 3.32
C THR A 127 8.79 9.87 1.79
N ARG A 128 8.88 11.08 1.22
CA ARG A 128 8.97 11.29 -0.23
C ARG A 128 10.17 10.52 -0.80
N GLY A 129 10.02 9.97 -2.00
CA GLY A 129 11.04 9.13 -2.64
C GLY A 129 11.04 7.65 -2.26
N PHE A 130 10.41 7.27 -1.13
CA PHE A 130 10.30 5.87 -0.69
C PHE A 130 8.89 5.29 -0.88
N ARG A 131 7.92 6.11 -1.29
CA ARG A 131 6.52 5.68 -1.43
C ARG A 131 6.34 4.73 -2.61
N ALA A 132 5.64 3.63 -2.35
CA ALA A 132 5.22 2.68 -3.37
C ALA A 132 4.19 3.29 -4.35
N PRO A 133 4.11 2.81 -5.60
CA PRO A 133 3.19 3.36 -6.60
C PRO A 133 1.74 3.34 -6.15
N GLU A 134 1.29 2.31 -5.44
CA GLU A 134 -0.07 2.23 -4.90
C GLU A 134 -0.39 3.32 -3.85
N VAL A 135 0.62 3.83 -3.14
CA VAL A 135 0.48 4.97 -2.23
C VAL A 135 0.31 6.25 -3.04
N LEU A 136 1.10 6.42 -4.10
CA LEU A 136 1.02 7.56 -5.01
C LEU A 136 -0.31 7.61 -5.76
N PHE A 137 -0.83 6.45 -6.18
CA PHE A 137 -2.14 6.31 -6.80
C PHE A 137 -3.31 6.34 -5.81
N LYS A 138 -3.07 6.58 -4.51
CA LYS A 138 -4.08 6.66 -3.45
C LYS A 138 -4.98 5.42 -3.38
N VAL A 139 -4.37 4.24 -3.53
CA VAL A 139 -5.08 2.97 -3.31
C VAL A 139 -5.46 2.88 -1.82
N THR A 140 -6.74 2.61 -1.55
CA THR A 140 -7.28 2.56 -0.18
C THR A 140 -6.81 1.34 0.61
N LYS A 141 -6.71 0.18 -0.05
CA LYS A 141 -6.23 -1.08 0.53
C LYS A 141 -4.72 -1.21 0.35
N GLN A 142 -3.97 -0.65 1.30
CA GLN A 142 -2.52 -0.79 1.39
C GLN A 142 -2.16 -2.01 2.24
N THR A 143 -1.03 -2.64 1.92
CA THR A 143 -0.49 -3.83 2.59
C THR A 143 0.98 -3.59 2.90
N CYS A 144 1.61 -4.48 3.68
CA CYS A 144 3.07 -4.44 3.93
C CYS A 144 3.94 -4.51 2.67
N ALA A 145 3.36 -4.74 1.48
CA ALA A 145 4.05 -4.60 0.20
C ALA A 145 4.60 -3.18 -0.02
N VAL A 146 4.02 -2.14 0.59
CA VAL A 146 4.55 -0.76 0.52
C VAL A 146 5.91 -0.63 1.20
N ASP A 147 6.12 -1.42 2.26
CA ASP A 147 7.39 -1.42 3.00
C ASP A 147 8.45 -2.21 2.23
N VAL A 148 8.07 -3.31 1.55
CA VAL A 148 8.97 -4.04 0.65
C VAL A 148 9.47 -3.14 -0.49
N TRP A 149 8.59 -2.33 -1.07
CA TRP A 149 9.00 -1.32 -2.06
C TRP A 149 10.02 -0.35 -1.49
N SER A 150 9.74 0.20 -0.29
CA SER A 150 10.64 1.13 0.40
C SER A 150 12.02 0.50 0.63
N THR A 151 12.07 -0.77 1.03
CA THR A 151 13.30 -1.57 1.15
C THR A 151 14.02 -1.72 -0.20
N GLY A 152 13.30 -1.94 -1.30
CA GLY A 152 13.87 -1.96 -2.65
C GLY A 152 14.50 -0.62 -3.06
N VAL A 153 13.89 0.51 -2.66
CA VAL A 153 14.48 1.84 -2.86
C VAL A 153 15.77 2.00 -2.05
N ILE A 154 15.80 1.53 -0.82
CA ILE A 154 17.01 1.52 0.02
C ILE A 154 18.09 0.64 -0.64
N LEU A 155 17.73 -0.53 -1.15
CA LEU A 155 18.66 -1.43 -1.88
C LEU A 155 19.22 -0.74 -3.13
N THR A 156 18.37 0.00 -3.87
CA THR A 156 18.82 0.83 -5.00
C THR A 156 19.92 1.80 -4.58
N CYS A 157 19.77 2.43 -3.41
CA CYS A 157 20.77 3.35 -2.91
C CYS A 157 22.11 2.63 -2.71
N PHE A 158 22.12 1.47 -2.04
CA PHE A 158 23.35 0.68 -1.84
C PHE A 158 23.97 0.24 -3.15
N MET A 159 23.16 -0.29 -4.07
CA MET A 159 23.63 -0.77 -5.36
C MET A 159 24.22 0.35 -6.21
N THR A 160 23.60 1.53 -6.22
CA THR A 160 24.05 2.68 -7.02
C THR A 160 25.08 3.58 -6.33
N GLY A 161 25.35 3.36 -5.05
CA GLY A 161 26.22 4.23 -4.26
C GLY A 161 25.68 5.67 -4.10
N ARG A 162 24.39 5.91 -4.35
CA ARG A 162 23.75 7.23 -4.20
C ARG A 162 22.60 7.21 -3.22
N TYR A 163 22.62 8.16 -2.28
CA TYR A 163 21.56 8.35 -1.31
C TYR A 163 20.56 9.43 -1.76
N SER A 164 19.27 9.16 -1.52
CA SER A 164 18.11 9.80 -2.15
C SER A 164 18.08 9.61 -3.65
N PHE A 165 17.80 8.37 -4.09
CA PHE A 165 17.69 8.06 -5.52
C PHE A 165 16.49 8.76 -6.17
N PHE A 166 15.33 8.75 -5.50
CA PHE A 166 14.13 9.49 -5.92
C PHE A 166 14.00 10.76 -5.06
N ILE A 167 14.09 11.94 -5.67
CA ILE A 167 14.12 13.24 -4.95
C ILE A 167 12.82 14.04 -5.15
N LEU A 168 11.85 13.51 -5.88
CA LEU A 168 10.76 14.32 -6.40
C LEU A 168 9.83 14.90 -5.34
N ASN A 169 9.50 16.17 -5.55
CA ASN A 169 8.83 17.03 -4.57
C ASN A 169 7.34 16.72 -4.44
N GLU A 170 6.69 16.31 -5.53
CA GLU A 170 5.26 16.00 -5.58
C GLU A 170 4.99 14.57 -6.09
N ASP A 171 3.85 14.00 -5.67
CA ASP A 171 3.47 12.64 -6.06
C ASP A 171 3.27 12.51 -7.57
N PHE A 172 2.86 13.57 -8.25
CA PHE A 172 2.72 13.58 -9.71
C PHE A 172 4.07 13.44 -10.40
N ASP A 173 5.08 14.18 -9.92
CA ASP A 173 6.44 14.08 -10.44
C ASP A 173 6.98 12.66 -10.17
N ALA A 174 6.76 12.12 -8.96
CA ALA A 174 7.15 10.74 -8.62
C ALA A 174 6.50 9.70 -9.55
N ILE A 175 5.20 9.87 -9.87
CA ILE A 175 4.52 9.01 -10.84
C ILE A 175 5.13 9.17 -12.24
N MET A 176 5.49 10.38 -12.65
CA MET A 176 6.08 10.64 -13.97
C MET A 176 7.47 10.01 -14.11
N GLU A 177 8.31 10.07 -13.07
CA GLU A 177 9.61 9.41 -13.07
C GLU A 177 9.48 7.88 -13.06
N LEU A 178 8.53 7.33 -12.28
CA LEU A 178 8.19 5.92 -12.35
C LEU A 178 7.64 5.52 -13.73
N ALA A 179 6.86 6.40 -14.36
CA ALA A 179 6.31 6.16 -15.68
C ALA A 179 7.41 6.10 -16.75
N GLN A 180 8.38 7.00 -16.68
CA GLN A 180 9.52 7.02 -17.58
C GLN A 180 10.39 5.76 -17.47
N ARG A 181 10.52 5.18 -16.28
CA ARG A 181 11.38 4.02 -16.04
C ARG A 181 10.68 2.68 -16.28
N THR A 182 9.38 2.59 -15.99
CA THR A 182 8.77 1.27 -15.73
C THR A 182 7.40 1.08 -16.38
N LEU A 183 6.62 2.14 -16.62
CA LEU A 183 5.25 2.03 -17.16
C LEU A 183 5.24 2.03 -18.69
N HIS A 184 4.46 1.11 -19.27
CA HIS A 184 4.02 1.25 -20.65
C HIS A 184 2.96 2.34 -20.69
N THR A 185 3.33 3.55 -21.12
CA THR A 185 2.38 4.65 -21.30
C THR A 185 2.17 4.90 -22.80
N ASN A 186 1.01 5.48 -23.14
CA ASN A 186 0.70 5.95 -24.50
C ASN A 186 1.51 7.22 -24.90
N ILE A 187 2.51 7.60 -24.10
CA ILE A 187 3.42 8.71 -24.37
C ILE A 187 4.69 8.11 -24.96
N HIS A 188 5.18 8.66 -26.07
CA HIS A 188 6.42 8.26 -26.72
C HIS A 188 7.63 8.54 -25.80
N LEU A 189 7.86 7.66 -24.84
CA LEU A 189 9.09 7.56 -24.07
C LEU A 189 10.07 6.68 -24.85
N PRO A 190 11.38 6.90 -24.75
CA PRO A 190 12.37 6.06 -25.43
C PRO A 190 12.13 4.60 -25.05
N ALA A 191 11.83 3.76 -26.05
CA ALA A 191 11.28 2.42 -25.92
C ALA A 191 12.13 1.40 -25.12
N ALA A 192 13.36 1.78 -24.74
CA ALA A 192 14.28 0.92 -24.01
C ALA A 192 14.26 1.26 -22.52
N LYS A 193 13.55 0.44 -21.72
CA LYS A 193 13.77 0.38 -20.27
C LYS A 193 15.28 0.20 -20.02
N ILE A 194 15.91 1.10 -19.29
CA ILE A 194 17.32 0.95 -18.92
C ILE A 194 17.39 -0.20 -17.90
N PRO A 195 18.06 -1.33 -18.20
CA PRO A 195 18.17 -2.44 -17.26
C PRO A 195 18.89 -1.98 -15.99
N TRP A 196 18.43 -2.46 -14.82
CA TRP A 196 19.04 -2.12 -13.53
C TRP A 196 20.53 -2.40 -13.49
N LYS A 197 20.96 -3.51 -14.11
CA LYS A 197 22.36 -3.85 -14.28
C LYS A 197 23.19 -2.72 -14.90
N LYS A 198 22.77 -2.20 -16.07
CA LYS A 198 23.49 -1.13 -16.78
C LYS A 198 23.51 0.16 -15.96
N LEU A 199 22.42 0.46 -15.28
CA LEU A 199 22.31 1.63 -14.43
C LEU A 199 23.29 1.54 -13.26
N VAL A 200 23.26 0.44 -12.52
CA VAL A 200 24.13 0.21 -11.36
C VAL A 200 25.60 0.23 -11.79
N GLU A 201 25.95 -0.48 -12.87
CA GLU A 201 27.30 -0.47 -13.46
C GLU A 201 27.76 0.93 -13.85
N HIS A 202 26.88 1.78 -14.38
CA HIS A 202 27.25 3.15 -14.75
C HIS A 202 27.47 4.04 -13.52
N LEU A 203 26.65 3.85 -12.48
CA LEU A 203 26.57 4.72 -11.33
C LEU A 203 27.56 4.38 -10.21
N ASN A 204 27.95 3.10 -10.08
CA ASN A 204 28.76 2.59 -8.98
C ASN A 204 29.95 1.74 -9.48
N LYS A 205 30.68 2.25 -10.47
CA LYS A 205 31.79 1.53 -11.13
C LYS A 205 32.85 1.01 -10.16
N GLU A 206 33.14 1.78 -9.11
CA GLU A 206 34.25 1.51 -8.20
C GLU A 206 33.94 0.36 -7.24
N ASN A 207 32.73 0.32 -6.67
CA ASN A 207 32.39 -0.71 -5.68
C ASN A 207 32.02 -2.06 -6.32
N ILE A 208 31.44 -2.05 -7.52
CA ILE A 208 30.99 -3.29 -8.20
C ILE A 208 32.16 -4.24 -8.51
N VAL A 209 33.36 -3.71 -8.76
CA VAL A 209 34.56 -4.52 -9.03
C VAL A 209 34.94 -5.38 -7.81
N ASN A 210 34.62 -4.91 -6.61
CA ASN A 210 34.96 -5.59 -5.36
C ASN A 210 33.86 -6.57 -4.91
N TRP A 211 32.72 -6.60 -5.60
CA TRP A 211 31.59 -7.45 -5.22
C TRP A 211 31.66 -8.81 -5.90
N ASP A 212 31.26 -9.85 -5.18
CA ASP A 212 31.11 -11.17 -5.76
C ASP A 212 30.04 -11.14 -6.88
N PRO A 213 30.32 -11.68 -8.08
CA PRO A 213 29.38 -11.64 -9.20
C PRO A 213 28.05 -12.33 -8.92
N ASN A 214 28.03 -13.37 -8.08
CA ASN A 214 26.80 -14.08 -7.74
C ASN A 214 25.97 -13.30 -6.72
N ASP A 215 26.60 -12.70 -5.70
CA ASP A 215 25.93 -11.75 -4.79
C ASP A 215 25.33 -10.56 -5.56
N PHE A 216 26.09 -9.98 -6.50
CA PHE A 216 25.61 -8.89 -7.34
C PHE A 216 24.38 -9.29 -8.17
N ARG A 217 24.40 -10.49 -8.76
CA ARG A 217 23.26 -11.02 -9.53
C ARG A 217 22.03 -11.22 -8.66
N GLN A 218 22.20 -11.75 -7.44
CA GLN A 218 21.09 -11.95 -6.50
C GLN A 218 20.53 -10.62 -6.00
N ALA A 219 21.39 -9.63 -5.74
CA ALA A 219 20.96 -8.29 -5.36
C ALA A 219 20.13 -7.63 -6.48
N LEU A 220 20.54 -7.78 -7.75
CA LEU A 220 19.77 -7.28 -8.90
C LEU A 220 18.41 -7.97 -9.04
N ASP A 221 18.35 -9.29 -8.88
CA ASP A 221 17.10 -10.05 -8.93
C ASP A 221 16.13 -9.64 -7.81
N LEU A 222 16.66 -9.50 -6.58
CA LEU A 222 15.89 -9.00 -5.44
C LEU A 222 15.40 -7.57 -5.68
N LEU A 223 16.25 -6.70 -6.22
CA LEU A 223 15.91 -5.32 -6.57
C LEU A 223 14.75 -5.25 -7.57
N GLU A 224 14.83 -6.04 -8.64
CA GLU A 224 13.80 -6.10 -9.68
C GLU A 224 12.45 -6.58 -9.13
N LYS A 225 12.47 -7.60 -8.27
CA LYS A 225 11.25 -8.15 -7.67
C LYS A 225 10.67 -7.26 -6.56
N ALA A 226 11.50 -6.53 -5.82
CA ALA A 226 11.07 -5.60 -4.79
C ALA A 226 10.49 -4.31 -5.38
N LEU A 227 11.02 -3.85 -6.53
CA LEU A 227 10.55 -2.68 -7.27
C LEU A 227 9.52 -3.02 -8.35
N ASP A 228 8.82 -4.15 -8.20
CA ASP A 228 7.67 -4.45 -9.04
C ASP A 228 6.54 -3.45 -8.76
N LEU A 229 6.00 -2.87 -9.83
CA LEU A 229 4.91 -1.91 -9.77
C LEU A 229 3.63 -2.55 -9.28
N ASN A 230 3.41 -3.83 -9.60
CA ASN A 230 2.23 -4.54 -9.16
C ASN A 230 2.48 -5.16 -7.78
N LYS A 231 1.83 -4.62 -6.75
CA LYS A 231 1.92 -5.11 -5.38
C LYS A 231 1.50 -6.58 -5.20
N GLY A 232 0.76 -7.17 -6.14
CA GLY A 232 0.33 -8.58 -6.09
C GLY A 232 1.38 -9.56 -6.60
N THR A 233 2.29 -9.11 -7.46
CA THR A 233 3.41 -9.91 -7.99
C THR A 233 4.75 -9.55 -7.36
N ARG A 234 4.81 -8.41 -6.66
CA ARG A 234 5.95 -7.99 -5.83
C ARG A 234 6.32 -9.08 -4.83
N ILE A 235 7.62 -9.31 -4.67
CA ILE A 235 8.16 -10.28 -3.71
C ILE A 235 7.68 -9.99 -2.29
N THR A 236 7.40 -11.04 -1.53
CA THR A 236 7.07 -10.89 -0.10
C THR A 236 8.34 -10.90 0.75
N ALA A 237 8.26 -10.37 1.98
CA ALA A 237 9.39 -10.39 2.89
C ALA A 237 9.84 -11.83 3.23
N GLU A 238 8.92 -12.79 3.24
CA GLU A 238 9.21 -14.22 3.42
C GLU A 238 9.99 -14.81 2.23
N GLN A 239 9.63 -14.44 0.99
CA GLN A 239 10.31 -14.91 -0.21
C GLN A 239 11.70 -14.28 -0.40
N ALA A 240 11.94 -13.11 0.22
CA ALA A 240 13.19 -12.38 0.13
C ALA A 240 14.28 -12.89 1.10
N LEU A 241 13.90 -13.65 2.13
CA LEU A 241 14.81 -14.25 3.12
C LEU A 241 15.41 -15.57 2.62
#